data_AF-A0A1S8X331-F1
#
_entry.id   AF-A0A1S8X331-F1
#
_cell.length_a   1.000
_cell.length_b   1.000
_cell.length_c   1.000
_cell.angle_alpha   90.00
_cell.angle_beta   90.00
_cell.angle_gamma   90.00
#
_symmetry.space_group_name_H-M   'P 1'
#
loop_
_entity.id
_entity.type
_entity.pdbx_description
1 polymer ?
#
loop_
_entity_poly.entity_id
_entity_poly.type
_entity_poly.pdbx_seq_one_letter_code
_entity_poly.pdbx_strand_id
1 'polypeptide(L)'
;MSDRDVGGVLLMGYDMFRNFVNGRRATRSKANREAVKQALVDPGPDIVICDEGHMLKNDKSGLSKAVSQIRTLKRVVLTGTPLQNNLNEYRLMDLR
;
A
#
# COMPACT_ATOMS: atom_id res chain seq x y z
N MET A 1 -16.30 -3.67 -26.24
CA MET A 1 -14.92 -3.24 -25.91
C MET A 1 -15.00 -2.65 -24.51
N SER A 2 -14.43 -3.34 -23.52
CA SER A 2 -14.66 -3.06 -22.09
C SER A 2 -13.77 -1.90 -21.63
N ASP A 3 -14.38 -0.98 -20.89
CA ASP A 3 -13.92 0.31 -20.34
C ASP A 3 -12.66 0.26 -19.42
N ARG A 4 -11.68 -0.59 -19.73
CA ARG A 4 -10.46 -0.82 -18.93
C ARG A 4 -9.26 0.04 -19.33
N ASP A 5 -9.41 0.95 -20.29
CA ASP A 5 -8.29 1.70 -20.86
C ASP A 5 -7.98 3.02 -20.15
N VAL A 6 -8.70 3.38 -19.08
CA VAL A 6 -8.41 4.59 -18.30
C VAL A 6 -7.57 4.23 -17.07
N GLY A 7 -6.26 4.22 -17.25
CA GLY A 7 -5.30 4.17 -16.15
C GLY A 7 -5.26 5.48 -15.36
N GLY A 8 -4.75 5.42 -14.13
CA GLY A 8 -4.59 6.60 -13.29
C GLY A 8 -3.41 6.47 -12.33
N VAL A 9 -2.87 7.60 -11.88
CA VAL A 9 -1.84 7.64 -10.84
C VAL A 9 -2.43 8.28 -9.60
N LEU A 10 -2.29 7.60 -8.46
CA LEU A 10 -2.70 8.11 -7.17
C LEU A 10 -1.46 8.37 -6.31
N LEU A 11 -1.28 9.63 -5.90
CA LEU A 11 -0.31 10.03 -4.90
C LEU A 11 -1.01 10.21 -3.56
N MET A 12 -0.51 9.54 -2.52
CA MET A 12 -1.10 9.56 -1.20
C MET A 12 -0.01 9.43 -0.13
N GLY A 13 -0.09 10.25 0.93
CA GLY A 13 0.80 10.13 2.08
C GLY A 13 0.49 8.90 2.93
N TYR A 14 1.52 8.32 3.56
CA TYR A 14 1.42 7.10 4.36
C TYR A 14 0.37 7.15 5.47
N ASP A 15 0.26 8.27 6.19
CA ASP A 15 -0.75 8.41 7.25
C ASP A 15 -2.18 8.40 6.70
N MET A 16 -2.39 8.98 5.53
CA MET A 16 -3.69 8.99 4.87
C MET A 16 -4.09 7.57 4.43
N PHE A 17 -3.14 6.86 3.79
CA PHE A 17 -3.31 5.46 3.42
C PHE A 17 -3.63 4.59 4.64
N ARG A 18 -2.84 4.71 5.71
CA ARG A 18 -3.06 3.98 6.98
C ARG A 18 -4.45 4.25 7.54
N ASN A 19 -4.90 5.50 7.51
CA ASN A 19 -6.20 5.88 8.07
C ASN A 19 -7.37 5.33 7.25
N PHE A 20 -7.23 5.24 5.93
CA PHE A 20 -8.22 4.64 5.03
C PHE A 20 -8.31 3.13 5.21
N VAL A 21 -7.18 2.42 5.20
CA VAL A 21 -7.15 0.95 5.35
C VAL A 21 -7.63 0.52 6.74
N ASN A 22 -7.18 1.19 7.80
CA ASN A 22 -7.55 0.85 9.17
C ASN A 22 -8.91 1.44 9.62
N GLY A 23 -9.60 2.18 8.74
CA GLY A 23 -10.93 2.75 9.03
C GLY A 23 -10.96 3.77 10.17
N ARG A 24 -9.83 4.43 10.48
CA ARG A 24 -9.72 5.40 11.59
C ARG A 24 -10.24 6.79 11.23
N ARG A 25 -10.25 7.15 9.93
CA ARG A 25 -11.00 8.34 9.46
C ARG A 25 -12.39 7.90 9.04
N ALA A 26 -13.39 8.45 9.72
CA ALA A 26 -14.81 8.30 9.47
C ALA A 26 -15.14 8.62 8.00
N THR A 27 -15.06 7.63 7.12
CA THR A 27 -15.59 7.75 5.77
C THR A 27 -17.10 7.59 5.92
N ARG A 28 -17.84 8.66 5.62
CA ARG A 28 -19.25 8.90 5.95
C ARG A 28 -20.28 7.85 5.47
N SER A 29 -19.88 6.77 4.79
CA SER A 29 -20.77 5.67 4.43
C SER A 29 -20.03 4.33 4.29
N LYS A 30 -20.74 3.22 4.56
CA LYS A 30 -20.25 1.85 4.35
C LYS A 30 -19.80 1.62 2.90
N ALA A 31 -20.52 2.20 1.93
CA ALA A 31 -20.21 2.09 0.50
C ALA A 31 -18.85 2.71 0.15
N ASN A 32 -18.53 3.88 0.68
CA ASN A 32 -17.24 4.53 0.38
C ASN A 32 -16.06 3.75 0.97
N ARG A 33 -16.24 3.10 2.12
CA ARG A 33 -15.20 2.27 2.74
C ARG A 33 -14.89 1.03 1.89
N GLU A 34 -15.91 0.39 1.33
CA GLU A 34 -15.72 -0.73 0.41
C GLU A 34 -15.08 -0.29 -0.90
N ALA A 35 -15.48 0.84 -1.47
CA ALA A 35 -14.86 1.39 -2.68
C ALA A 35 -13.37 1.68 -2.48
N VAL A 36 -13.00 2.30 -1.34
CA VAL A 36 -11.59 2.58 -1.00
C VAL A 36 -10.79 1.30 -0.79
N LYS A 37 -11.37 0.28 -0.14
CA LYS A 37 -10.72 -1.03 0.00
C LYS A 37 -10.51 -1.71 -1.35
N GLN A 38 -11.50 -1.68 -2.23
CA GLN A 38 -11.38 -2.28 -3.56
C GLN A 38 -10.31 -1.59 -4.39
N ALA A 39 -10.24 -0.26 -4.33
CA ALA A 39 -9.25 0.52 -5.07
C ALA A 39 -7.81 0.37 -4.53
N LEU A 40 -7.63 0.29 -3.21
CA LEU A 40 -6.30 0.36 -2.58
C LEU A 40 -5.75 -0.98 -2.09
N VAL A 41 -6.61 -1.98 -1.87
CA VAL A 41 -6.25 -3.21 -1.14
C VAL A 41 -6.46 -4.46 -2.00
N ASP A 42 -7.68 -4.74 -2.44
CA ASP A 42 -8.01 -5.94 -3.25
C ASP A 42 -9.25 -5.66 -4.12
N PRO A 43 -9.15 -5.62 -5.46
CA PRO A 43 -8.04 -6.08 -6.31
C PRO A 43 -6.74 -5.27 -6.20
N GLY A 44 -6.80 -4.03 -5.71
CA GLY A 44 -5.62 -3.19 -5.48
C GLY A 44 -5.00 -2.61 -6.76
N PRO A 45 -3.92 -1.82 -6.65
CA PRO A 45 -3.24 -1.21 -7.78
C PRO A 45 -2.32 -2.19 -8.52
N ASP A 46 -2.12 -2.00 -9.82
CA ASP A 46 -1.20 -2.82 -10.63
C ASP A 46 0.28 -2.66 -10.22
N ILE A 47 0.64 -1.46 -9.74
CA ILE A 47 1.98 -1.11 -9.25
C ILE A 47 1.83 -0.27 -7.98
N VAL A 48 2.59 -0.61 -6.95
CA VAL A 48 2.77 0.25 -5.77
C VAL A 48 4.22 0.73 -5.68
N ILE A 49 4.39 2.02 -5.44
CA ILE A 49 5.69 2.65 -5.20
C ILE A 49 5.68 3.25 -3.81
N CYS A 50 6.62 2.82 -2.96
CA CYS A 50 6.80 3.32 -1.61
C CYS A 50 8.08 4.14 -1.54
N ASP A 51 7.96 5.44 -1.33
CA ASP A 51 9.12 6.32 -1.12
C ASP A 51 9.58 6.29 0.35
N GLU A 52 10.87 6.52 0.58
CA GLU A 52 11.52 6.40 1.89
C GLU A 52 11.17 5.11 2.67
N GLY A 53 11.36 3.96 2.02
CA GLY A 53 10.98 2.64 2.51
C GLY A 53 11.48 2.26 3.90
N HIS A 54 12.52 2.93 4.41
CA HIS A 54 12.95 2.78 5.80
C HIS A 54 11.84 3.13 6.83
N MET A 55 10.85 3.95 6.44
CA MET A 55 9.64 4.20 7.23
C MET A 55 8.76 2.96 7.43
N LEU A 56 8.84 1.98 6.53
CA LEU A 56 8.08 0.72 6.60
C LEU A 56 8.72 -0.33 7.51
N LYS A 57 9.99 -0.14 7.93
CA LYS A 57 10.75 -1.11 8.76
C LYS A 57 10.13 -1.39 10.12
N ASN A 58 9.29 -0.49 10.63
CA ASN A 58 8.71 -0.65 11.94
C ASN A 58 7.43 -1.49 11.83
N ASP A 59 7.59 -2.82 11.90
CA ASP A 59 6.50 -3.82 11.82
C ASP A 59 5.42 -3.68 12.90
N LYS A 60 5.72 -2.95 13.97
CA LYS A 60 4.73 -2.60 15.01
C LYS A 60 3.84 -1.41 14.62
N SER A 61 4.15 -0.71 13.53
CA SER A 61 3.32 0.39 13.05
C SER A 61 2.09 -0.16 12.33
N GLY A 62 0.93 0.49 12.55
CA GLY A 62 -0.27 0.21 11.75
C GLY A 62 -0.10 0.49 10.25
N LEU A 63 1.05 1.04 9.83
CA LEU A 63 1.40 1.32 8.45
C LEU A 63 1.95 0.08 7.73
N SER A 64 2.94 -0.63 8.30
CA SER A 64 3.48 -1.88 7.71
C SER A 64 2.34 -2.87 7.44
N LYS A 65 1.47 -3.08 8.44
CA LYS A 65 0.26 -3.93 8.32
C LYS A 65 -0.74 -3.44 7.28
N ALA A 66 -0.85 -2.14 7.04
CA ALA A 66 -1.75 -1.62 6.02
C ALA A 66 -1.16 -1.84 4.62
N VAL A 67 0.15 -1.62 4.47
CA VAL A 67 0.88 -1.76 3.21
C VAL A 67 1.03 -3.24 2.80
N SER A 68 1.08 -4.17 3.77
CA SER A 68 1.07 -5.61 3.52
C SER A 68 -0.29 -6.12 3.03
N GLN A 69 -1.39 -5.39 3.25
CA GLN A 69 -2.71 -5.78 2.75
C GLN A 69 -2.89 -5.46 1.26
N ILE A 70 -2.05 -4.60 0.68
CA ILE A 70 -2.12 -4.23 -0.74
C ILE A 70 -1.77 -5.45 -1.59
N ARG A 71 -2.76 -5.95 -2.33
CA ARG A 71 -2.56 -6.95 -3.37
C ARG A 71 -2.09 -6.26 -4.63
N THR A 72 -0.90 -6.62 -5.09
CA THR A 72 -0.30 -6.08 -6.32
C THR A 72 0.78 -7.02 -6.82
N LEU A 73 0.98 -7.07 -8.14
CA LEU A 73 2.02 -7.89 -8.75
C LEU A 73 3.39 -7.21 -8.75
N LYS A 74 3.44 -5.89 -8.57
CA LYS A 74 4.67 -5.08 -8.74
C LYS A 74 4.81 -4.10 -7.59
N ARG A 75 5.83 -4.30 -6.75
CA ARG A 75 6.14 -3.44 -5.61
C ARG A 75 7.55 -2.87 -5.74
N VAL A 76 7.65 -1.55 -5.76
CA VAL A 76 8.92 -0.81 -5.80
C VAL A 76 9.06 -0.01 -4.52
N VAL A 77 10.22 -0.10 -3.88
CA VAL A 77 10.53 0.68 -2.67
C VAL A 77 11.77 1.52 -2.95
N LEU A 78 11.63 2.83 -2.82
CA LEU A 78 12.71 3.81 -2.94
C LEU A 78 13.20 4.16 -1.53
N THR A 79 14.50 4.21 -1.29
CA THR A 79 15.06 4.59 0.01
C THR A 79 16.42 5.24 -0.16
N GLY A 80 16.64 6.40 0.48
CA GLY A 80 17.93 7.08 0.52
C GLY A 80 18.92 6.47 1.53
N THR A 81 18.43 5.60 2.42
CA THR A 81 19.28 4.81 3.32
C THR A 81 19.49 3.42 2.69
N PRO A 82 20.69 3.11 2.14
CA PRO A 82 20.95 1.79 1.62
C PRO A 82 20.76 0.79 2.77
N LEU A 83 19.80 -0.10 2.56
CA LEU A 83 19.44 -1.25 3.40
C LEU A 83 20.64 -1.75 4.22
N GLN A 84 20.75 -1.34 5.49
CA GLN A 84 21.66 -1.97 6.43
C GLN A 84 21.12 -3.38 6.73
N ASN A 85 21.60 -4.36 5.95
CA ASN A 85 21.73 -5.77 6.28
C ASN A 85 20.53 -6.46 6.96
N ASN A 86 19.43 -6.67 6.23
CA ASN A 86 18.55 -7.80 6.53
C ASN A 86 17.97 -8.40 5.25
N LEU A 87 18.61 -9.46 4.75
CA LEU A 87 18.12 -10.33 3.68
C LEU A 87 16.74 -10.97 3.97
N ASN A 88 16.20 -10.80 5.17
CA ASN A 88 14.82 -11.14 5.52
C ASN A 88 13.77 -10.19 4.89
N GLU A 89 14.16 -8.99 4.45
CA GLU A 89 13.25 -8.01 3.81
C GLU A 89 12.84 -8.42 2.39
N TYR A 90 13.65 -9.25 1.70
CA TYR A 90 13.29 -9.81 0.39
C TYR A 90 12.09 -10.76 0.49
N ARG A 91 11.90 -11.41 1.65
CA ARG A 91 10.82 -12.37 1.87
C ARG A 91 9.45 -11.74 2.10
N LEU A 92 9.38 -10.45 2.46
CA LEU A 92 8.11 -9.72 2.56
C LEU A 92 7.64 -9.18 1.20
N MET A 93 8.58 -8.99 0.26
CA MET A 93 8.29 -8.65 -1.14
C MET A 93 7.84 -9.87 -1.97
N ASP A 94 8.01 -11.08 -1.43
CA ASP A 94 7.62 -12.35 -2.05
C ASP A 94 6.72 -13.16 -1.09
N LEU A 95 5.57 -12.58 -0.72
CA LEU A 95 4.49 -13.34 -0.09
C LEU A 95 3.36 -13.50 -1.09
N ARG A 96 3.15 -14.77 -1.49
CA ARG A 96 2.05 -15.26 -2.33
C ARG A 96 0.68 -14.83 -1.80
#